data_AF-A0A951BLT1-F1
#
_entry.id   AF-A0A951BLT1-F1
#
_cell.length_a   1.000
_cell.length_b   1.000
_cell.length_c   1.000
_cell.angle_alpha   90.00
_cell.angle_beta   90.00
_cell.angle_gamma   90.00
#
_symmetry.space_group_name_H-M   'P 1'
#
loop_
_entity.id
_entity.type
_entity.pdbx_description
1 polymer ?
#
loop_
_entity_poly.entity_id
_entity_poly.type
_entity_poly.pdbx_seq_one_letter_code
_entity_poly.pdbx_strand_id
1 'polypeptide(L)'
;MASPPVDDLVESDRVGVQELRRQFPPRPQQTSWPHTTQSREEVLQRLDHSPFRAEHRRTHAPRLRGVGKFLDWLATFPGDTWQQRWLASGQQESSGADWARLPAEWLIARGESAHPGILGSGLLMLICADVIRPGMEWLISRGACTLAAGMAQYRDADGFAAVDRVIAEDPAILAANAQPAKARIAVIVASKGGRISDITVGDCVQFYDMHSRIRPQGTPGKKLFYVLLHRAGIFGPDAPATLRALCGRARGQLSSTELVDRYRLQPGPIRDLIIDYLTERRPSLDYGTLNRLALELAGLFWADLEQHHPGITSLHLTQQMASGWKERLKTKTRTVIDQRTGTKHTLSSPRNSAAGALSTVRAFYLDIAQWALEEPARWGPWAAPCPIKATELSIKKEKLAVKARMDQRTRERLPVLPTLIHTANELRKTAADRLAAAQQAAPGDTITAGGQTLRIPVMYRPANAKVWAEEVDTNIRRDLTLEESDAFWAWATFEVPSRTGCRIEEMLELTHQAITSYRLPCTGELVPLLQIVPSKTDQERLLLV
;
A
#
# COMPACT_ATOMS: atom_id res chain seq x y z
N MET A 1 -25.09 -12.14 31.18
CA MET A 1 -23.82 -11.47 30.78
C MET A 1 -24.07 -10.83 29.44
N ALA A 2 -24.24 -9.52 29.41
CA ALA A 2 -24.47 -8.77 28.19
C ALA A 2 -23.17 -8.65 27.40
N SER A 3 -23.18 -9.04 26.12
CA SER A 3 -22.09 -8.73 25.20
C SER A 3 -21.98 -7.20 25.05
N PRO A 4 -20.78 -6.62 25.09
CA PRO A 4 -20.63 -5.18 24.97
C PRO A 4 -21.06 -4.72 23.55
N PRO A 5 -21.58 -3.48 23.41
CA PRO A 5 -21.98 -2.93 22.12
C PRO A 5 -20.77 -2.82 21.17
N VAL A 6 -20.99 -3.04 19.88
CA VAL A 6 -19.93 -3.11 18.86
C VAL A 6 -19.16 -1.79 18.69
N ASP A 7 -19.74 -0.65 19.10
CA ASP A 7 -19.03 0.62 19.15
C ASP A 7 -17.98 0.67 20.28
N ASP A 8 -18.23 0.04 21.43
CA ASP A 8 -17.22 -0.12 22.49
C ASP A 8 -16.06 -1.00 22.01
N LEU A 9 -16.29 -1.96 21.10
CA LEU A 9 -15.23 -2.82 20.56
C LEU A 9 -14.36 -2.11 19.51
N VAL A 10 -14.94 -1.21 18.70
CA VAL A 10 -14.19 -0.44 17.68
C VAL A 10 -13.46 0.74 18.33
N GLU A 11 -14.08 1.37 19.33
CA GLU A 11 -13.43 2.35 20.17
C GLU A 11 -12.38 1.67 21.05
N SER A 12 -12.61 0.47 21.59
CA SER A 12 -11.60 -0.37 22.26
C SER A 12 -10.48 -0.80 21.34
N ASP A 13 -10.72 -1.08 20.06
CA ASP A 13 -9.67 -1.40 19.09
C ASP A 13 -8.84 -0.17 18.71
N ARG A 14 -9.47 1.01 18.60
CA ARG A 14 -8.75 2.28 18.35
C ARG A 14 -8.01 2.76 19.59
N VAL A 15 -8.62 2.69 20.76
CA VAL A 15 -8.01 2.91 22.07
C VAL A 15 -6.90 1.88 22.24
N GLY A 16 -7.11 0.63 21.87
CA GLY A 16 -6.11 -0.43 21.90
C GLY A 16 -4.92 -0.15 20.98
N VAL A 17 -5.13 0.30 19.74
CA VAL A 17 -4.05 0.70 18.82
C VAL A 17 -3.36 1.98 19.28
N GLN A 18 -4.09 2.97 19.82
CA GLN A 18 -3.49 4.18 20.38
C GLN A 18 -2.71 3.87 21.66
N GLU A 19 -3.19 2.95 22.49
CA GLU A 19 -2.54 2.49 23.72
C GLU A 19 -1.31 1.65 23.41
N LEU A 20 -1.40 0.73 22.43
CA LEU A 20 -0.24 0.04 21.85
C LEU A 20 0.78 1.03 21.27
N ARG A 21 0.33 2.10 20.60
CA ARG A 21 1.24 3.16 20.13
C ARG A 21 1.86 3.94 21.29
N ARG A 22 1.15 4.15 22.41
CA ARG A 22 1.68 4.78 23.62
C ARG A 22 2.72 3.90 24.31
N GLN A 23 2.55 2.57 24.25
CA GLN A 23 3.54 1.60 24.75
C GLN A 23 4.86 1.64 23.95
N PHE A 24 4.82 2.07 22.68
CA PHE A 24 5.99 2.16 21.81
C PHE A 24 6.23 3.59 21.30
N PRO A 25 6.66 4.54 22.15
CA PRO A 25 6.93 5.91 21.72
C PRO A 25 8.13 5.97 20.75
N PRO A 26 8.08 6.81 19.68
CA PRO A 26 9.23 7.02 18.80
C PRO A 26 10.36 7.75 19.53
N ARG A 27 11.61 7.53 19.10
CA ARG A 27 12.75 8.25 19.69
C ARG A 27 12.67 9.74 19.35
N PRO A 28 13.03 10.64 20.28
CA PRO A 28 13.10 12.07 19.98
C PRO A 28 14.19 12.34 18.93
N GLN A 29 13.97 13.34 18.08
CA GLN A 29 15.00 13.77 17.14
C GLN A 29 16.01 14.65 17.88
N GLN A 30 17.25 14.18 17.99
CA GLN A 30 18.32 14.96 18.60
C GLN A 30 18.72 16.13 17.71
N THR A 31 19.02 17.26 18.33
CA THR A 31 19.44 18.50 17.64
C THR A 31 20.94 18.74 17.71
N SER A 32 21.67 18.03 18.58
CA SER A 32 23.12 18.10 18.70
C SER A 32 23.69 16.77 19.21
N TRP A 33 24.91 16.44 18.78
CA TRP A 33 25.73 15.32 19.25
C TRP A 33 27.21 15.57 18.89
N PRO A 34 28.19 14.80 19.39
CA PRO A 34 29.61 15.16 19.29
C PRO A 34 30.15 15.42 17.87
N HIS A 35 29.57 14.78 16.86
CA HIS A 35 29.99 14.96 15.47
C HIS A 35 29.44 16.25 14.83
N THR A 36 28.36 16.84 15.36
CA THR A 36 27.77 18.07 14.82
C THR A 36 28.53 19.32 15.25
N THR A 37 29.33 19.23 16.31
CA THR A 37 30.14 20.34 16.85
C THR A 37 31.57 20.37 16.28
N GLN A 38 31.95 19.37 15.48
CA GLN A 38 33.27 19.29 14.87
C GLN A 38 33.50 20.47 13.91
N SER A 39 34.73 20.97 13.86
CA SER A 39 35.13 21.96 12.87
C SER A 39 35.10 21.37 11.45
N ARG A 40 35.11 22.24 10.44
CA ARG A 40 35.18 21.82 9.03
C ARG A 40 36.40 20.92 8.77
N GLU A 41 37.54 21.27 9.34
CA GLU A 41 38.80 20.56 9.17
C GLU A 41 38.75 19.19 9.85
N GLU A 42 38.19 19.12 11.07
CA GLU A 42 37.99 17.87 11.79
C GLU A 42 37.06 16.91 11.05
N VAL A 43 35.98 17.42 10.44
CA VAL A 43 35.07 16.59 9.62
C VAL A 43 35.79 16.04 8.40
N LEU A 44 36.55 16.88 7.67
CA LEU A 44 37.30 16.44 6.49
C LEU A 44 38.39 15.44 6.84
N GLN A 45 39.11 15.66 7.94
CA GLN A 45 40.13 14.74 8.43
C GLN A 45 39.51 13.40 8.81
N ARG A 46 38.40 13.41 9.57
CA ARG A 46 37.69 12.17 9.95
C ARG A 46 37.24 11.36 8.74
N LEU A 47 36.78 12.04 7.67
CA LEU A 47 36.36 11.38 6.44
C LEU A 47 37.54 10.87 5.59
N ASP A 48 38.76 11.35 5.80
CA ASP A 48 39.96 10.86 5.11
C ASP A 48 40.60 9.63 5.78
N HIS A 49 40.06 9.18 6.92
CA HIS A 49 40.50 7.99 7.65
C HIS A 49 39.46 6.85 7.61
N SER A 50 39.88 5.65 8.02
CA SER A 50 38.99 4.50 8.19
C SER A 50 37.91 4.82 9.24
N PRO A 51 36.63 4.44 9.05
CA PRO A 51 36.09 3.59 7.97
C PRO A 51 35.60 4.34 6.72
N PHE A 52 35.69 5.67 6.66
CA PHE A 52 35.05 6.49 5.62
C PHE A 52 35.88 6.64 4.34
N ARG A 53 37.19 6.43 4.44
CA ARG A 53 38.13 6.47 3.31
C ARG A 53 37.79 5.37 2.30
N ALA A 54 37.39 5.76 1.10
CA ALA A 54 37.18 4.78 0.02
C ALA A 54 38.50 4.25 -0.52
N GLU A 55 38.56 2.96 -0.86
CA GLU A 55 39.74 2.30 -1.42
C GLU A 55 40.22 2.98 -2.73
N HIS A 56 39.27 3.34 -3.59
CA HIS A 56 39.58 3.98 -4.86
C HIS A 56 39.58 5.51 -4.74
N ARG A 57 40.73 6.12 -5.08
CA ARG A 57 40.89 7.59 -5.14
C ARG A 57 39.84 8.28 -6.02
N ARG A 58 39.41 7.63 -7.11
CA ARG A 58 38.36 8.12 -8.02
C ARG A 58 36.99 8.27 -7.36
N THR A 59 36.73 7.51 -6.29
CA THR A 59 35.49 7.59 -5.49
C THR A 59 35.67 8.50 -4.27
N HIS A 60 36.85 8.44 -3.65
CA HIS A 60 37.16 9.22 -2.44
C HIS A 60 37.27 10.72 -2.70
N ALA A 61 37.99 11.13 -3.75
CA ALA A 61 38.23 12.54 -4.03
C ALA A 61 36.96 13.34 -4.38
N PRO A 62 35.98 12.83 -5.16
CA PRO A 62 34.68 13.50 -5.32
C PRO A 62 33.87 13.62 -4.03
N ARG A 63 33.94 12.62 -3.13
CA ARG A 63 33.23 12.65 -1.84
C ARG A 63 33.77 13.76 -0.94
N LEU A 64 35.08 13.83 -0.74
CA LEU A 64 35.70 14.90 0.08
C LEU A 64 35.45 16.28 -0.53
N ARG A 65 35.55 16.43 -1.86
CA ARG A 65 35.21 17.70 -2.53
C ARG A 65 33.74 18.09 -2.33
N GLY A 66 32.82 17.13 -2.43
CA GLY A 66 31.41 17.36 -2.19
C GLY A 66 31.11 17.76 -0.74
N VAL A 67 31.78 17.11 0.23
CA VAL A 67 31.68 17.46 1.65
C VAL A 67 32.16 18.88 1.88
N GLY A 68 33.35 19.25 1.38
CA GLY A 68 33.89 20.60 1.52
C GLY A 68 32.90 21.66 1.04
N LYS A 69 32.39 21.50 -0.19
CA LYS A 69 31.39 22.42 -0.77
C LYS A 69 30.11 22.53 0.05
N PHE A 70 29.61 21.41 0.57
CA PHE A 70 28.42 21.42 1.41
C PHE A 70 28.66 22.09 2.77
N LEU A 71 29.81 21.85 3.39
CA LEU A 71 30.17 22.49 4.66
C LEU A 71 30.40 23.99 4.48
N ASP A 72 31.04 24.40 3.37
CA ASP A 72 31.26 25.82 3.03
C ASP A 72 29.92 26.55 2.82
N TRP A 73 28.95 25.89 2.19
CA TRP A 73 27.59 26.40 2.06
C TRP A 73 26.85 26.44 3.41
N LEU A 74 26.91 25.37 4.21
CA LEU A 74 26.26 25.34 5.54
C LEU A 74 26.85 26.36 6.51
N ALA A 75 28.14 26.70 6.37
CA ALA A 75 28.82 27.68 7.21
C ALA A 75 28.24 29.10 7.07
N THR A 76 27.49 29.40 6.00
CA THR A 76 26.86 30.73 5.82
C THR A 76 25.61 30.94 6.66
N PHE A 77 25.04 29.86 7.22
CA PHE A 77 23.82 29.92 8.04
C PHE A 77 24.15 29.99 9.53
N PRO A 78 23.29 30.62 10.36
CA PRO A 78 23.49 30.70 11.80
C PRO A 78 23.36 29.32 12.48
N GLY A 79 24.15 29.10 13.52
CA GLY A 79 24.10 27.89 14.36
C GLY A 79 25.47 27.45 14.87
N ASP A 80 25.50 26.87 16.07
CA ASP A 80 26.73 26.37 16.71
C ASP A 80 27.08 24.95 16.26
N THR A 81 26.14 24.26 15.62
CA THR A 81 26.30 22.90 15.11
C THR A 81 25.94 22.80 13.64
N TRP A 82 26.52 21.82 12.93
CA TRP A 82 26.16 21.52 11.54
C TRP A 82 24.68 21.16 11.38
N GLN A 83 24.07 20.54 12.39
CA GLN A 83 22.65 20.22 12.37
C GLN A 83 21.77 21.48 12.47
N GLN A 84 22.11 22.44 13.34
CA GLN A 84 21.40 23.73 13.41
C GLN A 84 21.55 24.52 12.11
N ARG A 85 22.75 24.53 11.52
CA ARG A 85 23.00 25.17 10.22
C ARG A 85 22.21 24.52 9.09
N TRP A 86 22.08 23.19 9.11
CA TRP A 86 21.21 22.45 8.19
C TRP A 86 19.74 22.87 8.33
N LEU A 87 19.22 22.96 9.57
CA LEU A 87 17.84 23.41 9.81
C LEU A 87 17.62 24.87 9.40
N ALA A 88 18.58 25.76 9.67
CA ALA A 88 18.52 27.17 9.29
C ALA A 88 18.64 27.39 7.77
N SER A 89 19.12 26.39 7.01
CA SER A 89 19.32 26.52 5.56
C SER A 89 18.03 26.51 4.72
N GLY A 90 16.87 26.18 5.31
CA GLY A 90 15.61 26.05 4.57
C GLY A 90 15.49 24.76 3.75
N GLN A 91 16.50 23.88 3.82
CA GLN A 91 16.47 22.62 3.07
C GLN A 91 15.42 21.65 3.57
N GLN A 92 15.17 21.62 4.87
CA GLN A 92 14.27 20.64 5.46
C GLN A 92 12.80 20.92 5.11
N GLU A 93 12.47 22.18 4.87
CA GLU A 93 11.16 22.69 4.46
C GLU A 93 10.91 22.48 2.96
N SER A 94 11.98 22.32 2.18
CA SER A 94 11.91 22.05 0.74
C SER A 94 11.71 20.56 0.46
N SER A 95 11.13 20.23 -0.72
CA SER A 95 11.06 18.85 -1.17
C SER A 95 12.46 18.28 -1.35
N GLY A 96 12.73 17.12 -0.73
CA GLY A 96 14.01 16.43 -0.88
C GLY A 96 14.29 15.96 -2.32
N ALA A 97 13.29 15.97 -3.21
CA ALA A 97 13.52 15.75 -4.64
C ALA A 97 14.38 16.87 -5.27
N ASP A 98 14.23 18.10 -4.77
CA ASP A 98 14.93 19.30 -5.26
C ASP A 98 16.14 19.68 -4.38
N TRP A 99 16.67 18.71 -3.62
CA TRP A 99 17.73 18.91 -2.63
C TRP A 99 18.97 19.65 -3.16
N ALA A 100 19.28 19.52 -4.45
CA ALA A 100 20.47 20.11 -5.03
C ALA A 100 20.31 21.61 -5.35
N ARG A 101 19.08 22.14 -5.39
CA ARG A 101 18.79 23.50 -5.89
C ARG A 101 19.52 24.59 -5.11
N LEU A 102 19.27 24.69 -3.79
CA LEU A 102 19.84 25.72 -2.93
C LEU A 102 21.38 25.71 -2.88
N PRO A 103 22.07 24.56 -2.64
CA PRO A 103 23.53 24.55 -2.65
C PRO A 103 24.11 24.81 -4.05
N ALA A 104 23.42 24.40 -5.13
CA ALA A 104 23.89 24.66 -6.49
C ALA A 104 23.80 26.15 -6.85
N GLU A 105 22.68 26.82 -6.55
CA GLU A 105 22.50 28.26 -6.77
C GLU A 105 23.61 29.07 -6.07
N TRP A 106 23.93 28.72 -4.83
CA TRP A 106 25.00 29.37 -4.06
C TRP A 106 26.41 29.16 -4.64
N LEU A 107 26.72 27.93 -5.08
CA LEU A 107 28.02 27.63 -5.70
C LEU A 107 28.19 28.33 -7.05
N ILE A 108 27.14 28.35 -7.87
CA ILE A 108 27.14 29.00 -9.18
C ILE A 108 27.37 30.51 -9.02
N ALA A 109 26.73 31.15 -8.02
CA ALA A 109 26.93 32.56 -7.72
C ALA A 109 28.39 32.91 -7.35
N ARG A 110 29.16 31.93 -6.87
CA ARG A 110 30.60 32.07 -6.54
C ARG A 110 31.53 31.67 -7.68
N GLY A 111 30.99 31.33 -8.86
CA GLY A 111 31.76 30.82 -10.00
C GLY A 111 32.28 29.39 -9.83
N GLU A 112 31.73 28.62 -8.87
CA GLU A 112 32.14 27.25 -8.60
C GLU A 112 31.25 26.21 -9.31
N SER A 113 31.84 25.06 -9.66
CA SER A 113 31.09 23.96 -10.27
C SER A 113 30.09 23.32 -9.29
N ALA A 114 28.81 23.28 -9.65
CA ALA A 114 27.72 22.70 -8.86
C ALA A 114 27.27 21.31 -9.36
N HIS A 115 28.21 20.42 -9.69
CA HIS A 115 27.86 19.11 -10.26
C HIS A 115 27.03 18.25 -9.27
N PRO A 116 25.77 17.88 -9.59
CA PRO A 116 24.88 17.19 -8.65
C PRO A 116 25.43 15.86 -8.12
N GLY A 117 26.19 15.12 -8.93
CA GLY A 117 26.84 13.88 -8.49
C GLY A 117 27.90 14.06 -7.40
N ILE A 118 28.67 15.17 -7.44
CA ILE A 118 29.70 15.50 -6.44
C ILE A 118 29.01 15.92 -5.14
N LEU A 119 28.03 16.81 -5.26
CA LEU A 119 27.20 17.25 -4.15
C LEU A 119 26.47 16.07 -3.49
N GLY A 120 25.86 15.19 -4.27
CA GLY A 120 25.10 14.04 -3.78
C GLY A 120 25.98 13.03 -3.06
N SER A 121 27.22 12.84 -3.54
CA SER A 121 28.22 12.00 -2.89
C SER A 121 28.71 12.60 -1.57
N GLY A 122 28.92 13.92 -1.53
CA GLY A 122 29.30 14.61 -0.30
C GLY A 122 28.20 14.58 0.76
N LEU A 123 26.97 14.86 0.36
CA LEU A 123 25.79 14.77 1.21
C LEU A 123 25.58 13.35 1.76
N LEU A 124 25.79 12.31 0.94
CA LEU A 124 25.74 10.93 1.42
C LEU A 124 26.75 10.69 2.55
N MET A 125 27.99 11.17 2.42
CA MET A 125 29.02 11.01 3.45
C MET A 125 28.69 11.81 4.72
N LEU A 126 28.16 13.04 4.60
CA LEU A 126 27.73 13.82 5.76
C LEU A 126 26.64 13.11 6.57
N ILE A 127 25.71 12.42 5.89
CA ILE A 127 24.66 11.62 6.54
C ILE A 127 25.23 10.33 7.13
N CYS A 128 26.09 9.61 6.40
CA CYS A 128 26.67 8.35 6.87
C CYS A 128 27.63 8.55 8.05
N ALA A 129 28.44 9.62 8.04
CA ALA A 129 29.34 9.99 9.13
C ALA A 129 28.66 10.74 10.27
N ASP A 130 27.32 10.84 10.22
CA ASP A 130 26.51 11.46 11.25
C ASP A 130 26.89 12.92 11.52
N VAL A 131 27.30 13.69 10.50
CA VAL A 131 27.55 15.14 10.66
C VAL A 131 26.22 15.90 10.62
N ILE A 132 25.27 15.41 9.84
CA ILE A 132 23.89 15.92 9.75
C ILE A 132 22.91 14.76 9.73
N ARG A 133 21.71 14.98 10.28
CA ARG A 133 20.55 14.08 10.23
C ARG A 133 19.38 14.82 9.60
N PRO A 134 19.16 14.68 8.29
CA PRO A 134 18.00 15.27 7.65
C PRO A 134 16.69 14.71 8.22
N GLY A 135 15.65 15.53 8.22
CA GLY A 135 14.31 15.10 8.62
C GLY A 135 13.80 13.89 7.83
N MET A 136 13.00 13.05 8.49
CA MET A 136 12.48 11.82 7.90
C MET A 136 11.61 12.10 6.66
N GLU A 137 10.79 13.16 6.70
CA GLU A 137 9.97 13.60 5.56
C GLU A 137 10.82 13.94 4.33
N TRP A 138 11.90 14.67 4.58
CA TRP A 138 12.85 15.10 3.56
C TRP A 138 13.57 13.92 2.91
N LEU A 139 14.01 12.93 3.71
CA LEU A 139 14.64 11.71 3.19
C LEU A 139 13.67 10.85 2.37
N ILE A 140 12.41 10.75 2.78
CA ILE A 140 11.36 10.01 2.05
C ILE A 140 11.08 10.67 0.70
N SER A 141 11.00 12.00 0.66
CA SER A 141 10.74 12.73 -0.59
C SER A 141 11.91 12.65 -1.57
N ARG A 142 13.16 12.66 -1.10
CA ARG A 142 14.38 12.50 -1.93
C ARG A 142 14.47 11.17 -2.67
N GLY A 143 14.11 10.06 -2.02
CA GLY A 143 14.28 8.72 -2.60
C GLY A 143 15.75 8.30 -2.73
N ALA A 144 16.38 7.95 -1.61
CA ALA A 144 17.82 7.65 -1.58
C ALA A 144 18.13 6.14 -1.66
N CYS A 145 18.18 5.58 -2.88
CA CYS A 145 18.50 4.15 -3.08
C CYS A 145 19.93 3.75 -2.66
N THR A 146 20.88 4.70 -2.68
CA THR A 146 22.28 4.48 -2.28
C THR A 146 22.52 4.62 -0.77
N LEU A 147 21.54 5.13 -0.03
CA LEU A 147 21.67 5.38 1.41
C LEU A 147 21.84 4.07 2.19
N ALA A 148 21.12 3.01 1.82
CA ALA A 148 21.27 1.70 2.46
C ALA A 148 22.68 1.14 2.33
N ALA A 149 23.27 1.22 1.13
CA ALA A 149 24.64 0.75 0.91
C ALA A 149 25.67 1.59 1.69
N GLY A 150 25.49 2.91 1.74
CA GLY A 150 26.35 3.80 2.52
C GLY A 150 26.26 3.52 4.02
N MET A 151 25.05 3.34 4.55
CA MET A 151 24.84 3.05 5.98
C MET A 151 25.40 1.68 6.38
N ALA A 152 25.20 0.66 5.53
CA ALA A 152 25.79 -0.66 5.75
C ALA A 152 27.32 -0.61 5.74
N GLN A 153 27.93 0.23 4.90
CA GLN A 153 29.39 0.30 4.83
C GLN A 153 30.01 1.12 5.96
N TYR A 154 29.42 2.28 6.31
CA TYR A 154 30.11 3.28 7.12
C TYR A 154 29.57 3.45 8.54
N ARG A 155 28.37 2.92 8.83
CA ARG A 155 27.68 3.19 10.10
C ARG A 155 27.35 1.93 10.89
N ASP A 156 26.77 0.93 10.24
CA ASP A 156 26.31 -0.28 10.91
C ASP A 156 26.41 -1.53 10.03
N ALA A 157 27.65 -1.98 9.79
CA ALA A 157 27.90 -3.16 8.97
C ALA A 157 27.23 -4.42 9.55
N ASP A 158 27.33 -4.62 10.86
CA ASP A 158 26.80 -5.79 11.53
C ASP A 158 25.27 -5.83 11.51
N GLY A 159 24.60 -4.69 11.75
CA GLY A 159 23.15 -4.61 11.71
C GLY A 159 22.59 -4.87 10.31
N PHE A 160 23.19 -4.29 9.27
CA PHE A 160 22.74 -4.54 7.90
C PHE A 160 23.07 -5.98 7.46
N ALA A 161 24.19 -6.56 7.91
CA ALA A 161 24.50 -7.97 7.69
C ALA A 161 23.49 -8.91 8.38
N ALA A 162 22.97 -8.55 9.55
CA ALA A 162 21.89 -9.32 10.21
C ALA A 162 20.59 -9.30 9.40
N VAL A 163 20.21 -8.13 8.86
CA VAL A 163 19.05 -8.01 7.96
C VAL A 163 19.27 -8.82 6.67
N ASP A 164 20.49 -8.85 6.14
CA ASP A 164 20.84 -9.60 4.94
C ASP A 164 20.75 -11.11 5.14
N ARG A 165 21.12 -11.61 6.33
CA ARG A 165 20.91 -13.02 6.71
C ARG A 165 19.44 -13.40 6.73
N VAL A 166 18.59 -12.59 7.36
CA VAL A 166 17.12 -12.82 7.38
C VAL A 166 16.52 -12.86 5.97
N ILE A 167 17.01 -12.01 5.06
CA ILE A 167 16.57 -12.02 3.65
C ILE A 167 17.04 -13.29 2.95
N ALA A 168 18.27 -13.76 3.22
CA ALA A 168 18.81 -14.97 2.61
C ALA A 168 18.12 -16.26 3.09
N GLU A 169 17.63 -16.27 4.33
CA GLU A 169 16.94 -17.41 4.95
C GLU A 169 15.49 -17.59 4.45
N ASP A 170 14.85 -16.54 3.94
CA ASP A 170 13.46 -16.60 3.45
C ASP A 170 13.38 -16.48 1.91
N PRO A 171 13.22 -17.60 1.18
CA PRO A 171 13.13 -17.59 -0.28
C PRO A 171 11.87 -16.88 -0.81
N ALA A 172 10.86 -16.60 0.02
CA ALA A 172 9.68 -15.83 -0.38
C ALA A 172 9.96 -14.32 -0.48
N ILE A 173 11.09 -13.83 0.07
CA ILE A 173 11.44 -12.41 0.04
C ILE A 173 12.17 -12.08 -1.27
N LEU A 174 11.40 -11.62 -2.27
CA LEU A 174 11.96 -11.15 -3.53
C LEU A 174 12.93 -9.97 -3.33
N ALA A 175 14.10 -10.00 -4.00
CA ALA A 175 15.11 -8.93 -3.95
C ALA A 175 14.55 -7.54 -4.33
N ALA A 176 13.56 -7.50 -5.23
CA ALA A 176 12.86 -6.27 -5.63
C ALA A 176 12.07 -5.61 -4.48
N ASN A 177 11.68 -6.39 -3.46
CA ASN A 177 11.04 -5.91 -2.24
C ASN A 177 12.06 -5.65 -1.12
N ALA A 178 13.15 -6.43 -1.09
CA ALA A 178 14.22 -6.31 -0.10
C ALA A 178 14.97 -4.98 -0.20
N GLN A 179 15.36 -4.54 -1.41
CA GLN A 179 16.12 -3.31 -1.56
C GLN A 179 15.34 -2.05 -1.11
N PRO A 180 14.06 -1.88 -1.48
CA PRO A 180 13.21 -0.84 -0.90
C PRO A 180 13.05 -0.98 0.62
N ALA A 181 12.99 -2.19 1.16
CA ALA A 181 12.89 -2.39 2.61
C ALA A 181 14.17 -1.94 3.33
N LYS A 182 15.37 -2.31 2.85
CA LYS A 182 16.66 -1.82 3.38
C LYS A 182 16.79 -0.31 3.29
N ALA A 183 16.36 0.29 2.17
CA ALA A 183 16.36 1.74 2.01
C ALA A 183 15.50 2.45 3.08
N ARG A 184 14.35 1.86 3.46
CA ARG A 184 13.50 2.39 4.52
C ARG A 184 14.17 2.30 5.89
N ILE A 185 14.82 1.17 6.22
CA ILE A 185 15.61 1.02 7.44
C ILE A 185 16.71 2.09 7.49
N ALA A 186 17.42 2.28 6.38
CA ALA A 186 18.47 3.30 6.27
C ALA A 186 17.95 4.73 6.46
N VAL A 187 16.73 5.05 6.02
CA VAL A 187 16.09 6.35 6.29
C VAL A 187 15.81 6.55 7.79
N ILE A 188 15.34 5.51 8.48
CA ILE A 188 15.10 5.58 9.94
C ILE A 188 16.43 5.84 10.67
N VAL A 189 17.47 5.08 10.36
CA VAL A 189 18.82 5.26 10.93
C VAL A 189 19.40 6.63 10.58
N ALA A 190 19.25 7.10 9.34
CA ALA A 190 19.75 8.41 8.92
C ALA A 190 19.06 9.58 9.62
N SER A 191 17.76 9.45 9.93
CA SER A 191 17.00 10.54 10.54
C SER A 191 17.11 10.55 12.07
N LYS A 192 17.01 9.37 12.70
CA LYS A 192 17.05 9.23 14.16
C LYS A 192 18.46 9.10 14.71
N GLY A 193 19.39 8.60 13.91
CA GLY A 193 20.72 8.21 14.35
C GLY A 193 20.76 6.82 14.98
N GLY A 194 21.93 6.50 15.53
CA GLY A 194 22.22 5.18 16.11
C GLY A 194 22.55 4.11 15.07
N ARG A 195 22.42 2.85 15.51
CA ARG A 195 22.51 1.60 14.74
C ARG A 195 21.10 1.01 14.52
N ILE A 196 21.01 -0.07 13.74
CA ILE A 196 19.78 -0.83 13.53
C ILE A 196 19.25 -1.39 14.86
N SER A 197 20.14 -1.78 15.78
CA SER A 197 19.78 -2.23 17.13
C SER A 197 19.00 -1.19 17.94
N ASP A 198 19.17 0.09 17.63
CA ASP A 198 18.53 1.19 18.37
C ASP A 198 17.15 1.54 17.80
N ILE A 199 16.74 0.92 16.70
CA ILE A 199 15.45 1.18 16.06
C ILE A 199 14.32 0.69 16.97
N THR A 200 13.39 1.58 17.27
CA THR A 200 12.19 1.23 18.05
C THR A 200 11.00 0.94 17.15
N VAL A 201 10.02 0.22 17.69
CA VAL A 201 8.71 0.02 17.05
C VAL A 201 8.05 1.38 16.74
N GLY A 202 8.16 2.35 17.65
CA GLY A 202 7.64 3.70 17.47
C GLY A 202 8.23 4.43 16.27
N ASP A 203 9.53 4.29 16.02
CA ASP A 203 10.19 4.86 14.83
C ASP A 203 9.63 4.28 13.53
N CYS A 204 9.33 2.98 13.53
CA CYS A 204 8.76 2.29 12.38
C CYS A 204 7.33 2.76 12.07
N VAL A 205 6.52 2.99 13.11
CA VAL A 205 5.17 3.55 12.97
C VAL A 205 5.22 4.98 12.45
N GLN A 206 6.08 5.82 13.04
CA GLN A 206 6.28 7.20 12.59
C GLN A 206 6.71 7.25 11.11
N PHE A 207 7.68 6.41 10.73
CA PHE A 207 8.13 6.29 9.35
C PHE A 207 7.00 5.88 8.41
N TYR A 208 6.20 4.88 8.79
CA TYR A 208 5.11 4.39 7.96
C TYR A 208 4.01 5.43 7.74
N ASP A 209 3.61 6.14 8.79
CA ASP A 209 2.59 7.20 8.71
C ASP A 209 3.10 8.34 7.80
N MET A 210 4.38 8.70 7.93
CA MET A 210 5.01 9.70 7.09
C MET A 210 5.12 9.31 5.62
N HIS A 211 5.62 8.10 5.35
CA HIS A 211 5.76 7.57 4.01
C HIS A 211 4.39 7.41 3.34
N SER A 212 3.35 7.08 4.10
CA SER A 212 1.98 6.97 3.58
C SER A 212 1.40 8.29 3.11
N ARG A 213 1.75 9.41 3.79
CA ARG A 213 1.33 10.76 3.40
C ARG A 213 2.07 11.25 2.16
N ILE A 214 3.39 11.07 2.12
CA ILE A 214 4.25 11.60 1.05
C ILE A 214 4.18 10.75 -0.23
N ARG A 215 4.09 9.42 -0.09
CA ARG A 215 4.04 8.45 -1.20
C ARG A 215 2.78 7.59 -1.06
N PRO A 216 1.60 8.10 -1.48
CA PRO A 216 0.33 7.38 -1.33
C PRO A 216 0.20 6.18 -2.28
N GLN A 217 0.89 6.22 -3.43
CA GLN A 217 0.91 5.11 -4.38
C GLN A 217 1.60 3.88 -3.75
N GLY A 218 0.94 2.72 -3.83
CA GLY A 218 1.38 1.49 -3.19
C GLY A 218 2.75 1.02 -3.71
N THR A 219 3.82 1.36 -3.00
CA THR A 219 5.16 0.86 -3.31
C THR A 219 5.33 -0.57 -2.79
N PRO A 220 5.93 -1.48 -3.58
CA PRO A 220 6.26 -2.83 -3.11
C PRO A 220 7.08 -2.83 -1.81
N GLY A 221 6.86 -3.85 -0.97
CA GLY A 221 7.58 -4.05 0.30
C GLY A 221 7.28 -3.03 1.41
N LYS A 222 6.19 -2.24 1.33
CA LYS A 222 5.88 -1.14 2.26
C LYS A 222 5.95 -1.51 3.75
N LYS A 223 5.64 -2.76 4.10
CA LYS A 223 5.65 -3.28 5.48
C LYS A 223 6.80 -4.27 5.75
N LEU A 224 7.50 -4.69 4.69
CA LEU A 224 8.54 -5.73 4.78
C LEU A 224 9.70 -5.30 5.67
N PHE A 225 10.07 -4.01 5.65
CA PHE A 225 11.15 -3.48 6.48
C PHE A 225 10.96 -3.77 7.97
N TYR A 226 9.72 -3.70 8.47
CA TYR A 226 9.41 -4.01 9.87
C TYR A 226 9.53 -5.50 10.17
N VAL A 227 9.05 -6.35 9.25
CA VAL A 227 9.16 -7.81 9.41
C VAL A 227 10.62 -8.25 9.43
N LEU A 228 11.47 -7.63 8.59
CA LEU A 228 12.91 -7.87 8.60
C LEU A 228 13.55 -7.50 9.93
N LEU A 229 13.21 -6.34 10.51
CA LEU A 229 13.72 -5.92 11.82
C LEU A 229 13.24 -6.84 12.95
N HIS A 230 11.96 -7.24 12.92
CA HIS A 230 11.41 -8.17 13.91
C HIS A 230 12.10 -9.54 13.85
N ARG A 231 12.27 -10.11 12.64
CA ARG A 231 12.94 -11.41 12.47
C ARG A 231 14.44 -11.35 12.74
N ALA A 232 15.08 -10.20 12.53
CA ALA A 232 16.46 -9.96 12.93
C ALA A 232 16.62 -9.85 14.46
N GLY A 233 15.54 -9.98 15.25
CA GLY A 233 15.58 -9.97 16.70
C GLY A 233 15.81 -8.58 17.31
N ILE A 234 15.53 -7.51 16.56
CA ILE A 234 15.77 -6.13 17.02
C ILE A 234 14.73 -5.71 18.08
N PHE A 235 13.52 -6.25 18.00
CA PHE A 235 12.44 -5.90 18.93
C PHE A 235 12.28 -6.96 20.02
N GLY A 236 11.87 -6.52 21.22
CA GLY A 236 11.58 -7.42 22.35
C GLY A 236 10.34 -8.30 22.12
N PRO A 237 10.07 -9.27 23.01
CA PRO A 237 8.99 -10.24 22.87
C PRO A 237 7.58 -9.62 22.81
N ASP A 238 7.42 -8.43 23.40
CA ASP A 238 6.14 -7.70 23.42
C ASP A 238 5.86 -6.94 22.11
N ALA A 239 6.82 -6.89 21.18
CA ALA A 239 6.64 -6.20 19.92
C ALA A 239 5.77 -7.03 18.96
N PRO A 240 4.77 -6.41 18.29
CA PRO A 240 3.93 -7.14 17.34
C PRO A 240 4.74 -7.71 16.17
N ALA A 241 4.41 -8.93 15.72
CA ALA A 241 5.10 -9.59 14.60
C ALA A 241 4.96 -8.85 13.25
N THR A 242 3.91 -8.04 13.09
CA THR A 242 3.71 -7.25 11.87
C THR A 242 3.28 -5.82 12.16
N LEU A 243 3.77 -4.90 11.32
CA LEU A 243 3.39 -3.50 11.36
C LEU A 243 1.89 -3.27 11.10
N ARG A 244 1.15 -4.30 10.64
CA ARG A 244 -0.31 -4.24 10.43
C ARG A 244 -1.06 -3.98 11.75
N ALA A 245 -0.57 -4.55 12.87
CA ALA A 245 -1.16 -4.37 14.20
C ALA A 245 -1.06 -2.92 14.72
N LEU A 246 -0.05 -2.16 14.29
CA LEU A 246 0.25 -0.83 14.83
C LEU A 246 -0.12 0.32 13.88
N CYS A 247 -0.18 0.06 12.57
CA CYS A 247 -0.28 1.12 11.56
C CYS A 247 -1.69 1.39 11.03
N GLY A 248 -2.74 0.98 11.76
CA GLY A 248 -4.12 1.38 11.46
C GLY A 248 -4.57 1.10 10.01
N ARG A 249 -3.87 0.21 9.29
CA ARG A 249 -4.27 -0.43 8.02
C ARG A 249 -4.67 -1.89 8.23
N ALA A 250 -4.72 -2.37 9.47
CA ALA A 250 -6.02 -2.72 10.01
C ALA A 250 -6.73 -1.41 10.37
N ARG A 251 -7.11 -0.61 9.36
CA ARG A 251 -8.31 0.19 9.54
C ARG A 251 -9.30 -0.94 9.50
N GLY A 252 -9.89 -1.28 10.64
CA GLY A 252 -10.96 -2.25 10.64
C GLY A 252 -12.04 -1.82 9.66
N GLN A 253 -13.20 -2.45 9.77
CA GLN A 253 -14.38 -1.85 9.20
C GLN A 253 -14.44 -0.37 9.61
N LEU A 254 -14.42 0.55 8.65
CA LEU A 254 -14.53 1.98 8.97
C LEU A 254 -15.82 2.21 9.75
N SER A 255 -15.75 3.07 10.76
CA SER A 255 -16.96 3.56 11.44
C SER A 255 -17.88 4.26 10.42
N SER A 256 -19.18 4.32 10.72
CA SER A 256 -20.18 5.04 9.92
C SER A 256 -19.73 6.47 9.59
N THR A 257 -19.16 7.19 10.57
CA THR A 257 -18.59 8.54 10.41
C THR A 257 -17.48 8.58 9.36
N GLU A 258 -16.48 7.70 9.49
CA GLU A 258 -15.35 7.65 8.54
C GLU A 258 -15.79 7.22 7.13
N LEU A 259 -16.85 6.40 7.00
CA LEU A 259 -17.41 6.04 5.71
C LEU A 259 -18.00 7.27 5.00
N VAL A 260 -18.73 8.11 5.75
CA VAL A 260 -19.35 9.34 5.24
C VAL A 260 -18.29 10.41 4.94
N ASP A 261 -17.27 10.56 5.78
CA ASP A 261 -16.21 11.56 5.63
C ASP A 261 -15.42 11.46 4.33
N ARG A 262 -15.35 10.26 3.73
CA ARG A 262 -14.73 10.06 2.41
C ARG A 262 -15.35 10.93 1.31
N TYR A 263 -16.63 11.24 1.45
CA TYR A 263 -17.39 12.01 0.47
C TYR A 263 -17.34 13.52 0.72
N ARG A 264 -16.68 13.97 1.81
CA ARG A 264 -16.45 15.39 2.13
C ARG A 264 -17.73 16.23 2.11
N LEU A 265 -18.81 15.69 2.67
CA LEU A 265 -20.06 16.44 2.87
C LEU A 265 -19.79 17.69 3.71
N GLN A 266 -20.55 18.75 3.47
CA GLN A 266 -20.48 19.93 4.33
C GLN A 266 -20.89 19.55 5.78
N PRO A 267 -20.23 20.11 6.81
CA PRO A 267 -20.66 19.92 8.19
C PRO A 267 -22.09 20.42 8.33
N GLY A 268 -23.01 19.56 8.77
CA GLY A 268 -24.41 19.91 8.84
C GLY A 268 -25.32 18.77 9.27
N PRO A 269 -26.59 19.10 9.57
CA PRO A 269 -27.55 18.17 10.16
C PRO A 269 -27.75 16.87 9.36
N ILE A 270 -27.74 16.97 8.03
CA ILE A 270 -28.00 15.82 7.16
C ILE A 270 -26.79 14.87 7.11
N ARG A 271 -25.57 15.40 7.24
CA ARG A 271 -24.38 14.56 7.37
C ARG A 271 -24.50 13.70 8.63
N ASP A 272 -24.87 14.31 9.75
CA ASP A 272 -25.00 13.62 11.02
C ASP A 272 -26.16 12.62 10.99
N LEU A 273 -27.28 12.97 10.34
CA LEU A 273 -28.38 12.03 10.08
C LEU A 273 -27.95 10.80 9.28
N ILE A 274 -27.15 10.96 8.22
CA ILE A 274 -26.66 9.81 7.43
C ILE A 274 -25.74 8.94 8.29
N ILE A 275 -24.92 9.54 9.16
CA ILE A 275 -24.06 8.81 10.10
C ILE A 275 -24.91 8.02 11.09
N ASP A 276 -25.93 8.63 11.67
CA ASP A 276 -26.85 7.99 12.62
C ASP A 276 -27.61 6.84 11.96
N TYR A 277 -28.11 7.03 10.73
CA TYR A 277 -28.79 5.99 9.96
C TYR A 277 -27.88 4.79 9.69
N LEU A 278 -26.64 5.03 9.25
CA LEU A 278 -25.68 3.95 9.01
C LEU A 278 -25.31 3.22 10.30
N THR A 279 -25.22 3.93 11.41
CA THR A 279 -24.92 3.37 12.74
C THR A 279 -26.06 2.47 13.21
N GLU A 280 -27.31 2.89 13.05
CA GLU A 280 -28.50 2.10 13.38
C GLU A 280 -28.58 0.81 12.54
N ARG A 281 -28.20 0.87 11.26
CA ARG A 281 -28.26 -0.28 10.34
C ARG A 281 -27.08 -1.24 10.49
N ARG A 282 -25.96 -0.78 11.05
CA ARG A 282 -24.68 -1.51 11.13
C ARG A 282 -24.81 -2.92 11.76
N PRO A 283 -25.54 -3.15 12.86
CA PRO A 283 -25.62 -4.47 13.49
C PRO A 283 -26.25 -5.55 12.59
N SER A 284 -27.08 -5.13 11.62
CA SER A 284 -27.83 -6.03 10.75
C SER A 284 -27.16 -6.31 9.40
N LEU A 285 -26.02 -5.66 9.10
CA LEU A 285 -25.42 -5.65 7.76
C LEU A 285 -23.96 -6.08 7.77
N ASP A 286 -23.54 -6.78 6.72
CA ASP A 286 -22.13 -6.96 6.43
C ASP A 286 -21.48 -5.62 6.00
N TYR A 287 -20.17 -5.50 6.21
CA TYR A 287 -19.45 -4.26 5.92
C TYR A 287 -19.44 -3.87 4.44
N GLY A 288 -19.47 -4.84 3.52
CA GLY A 288 -19.56 -4.56 2.10
C GLY A 288 -20.88 -3.86 1.75
N THR A 289 -21.98 -4.34 2.35
CA THR A 289 -23.29 -3.70 2.23
C THR A 289 -23.33 -2.33 2.90
N LEU A 290 -22.78 -2.18 4.11
CA LEU A 290 -22.69 -0.89 4.79
C LEU A 290 -21.89 0.15 3.99
N ASN A 291 -20.73 -0.24 3.45
CA ASN A 291 -19.89 0.62 2.63
C ASN A 291 -20.58 1.00 1.31
N ARG A 292 -21.43 0.13 0.76
CA ARG A 292 -22.27 0.45 -0.40
C ARG A 292 -23.40 1.42 -0.05
N LEU A 293 -24.06 1.27 1.10
CA LEU A 293 -25.04 2.25 1.59
C LEU A 293 -24.42 3.63 1.77
N ALA A 294 -23.23 3.72 2.37
CA ALA A 294 -22.52 4.99 2.50
C ALA A 294 -22.21 5.64 1.14
N LEU A 295 -21.78 4.84 0.15
CA LEU A 295 -21.58 5.34 -1.22
C LEU A 295 -22.88 5.87 -1.84
N GLU A 296 -23.98 5.15 -1.69
CA GLU A 296 -25.26 5.50 -2.31
C GLU A 296 -25.90 6.72 -1.64
N LEU A 297 -25.88 6.81 -0.30
CA LEU A 297 -26.49 7.90 0.46
C LEU A 297 -25.59 9.15 0.54
N ALA A 298 -24.35 9.03 1.00
CA ALA A 298 -23.46 10.18 1.14
C ALA A 298 -22.88 10.60 -0.22
N GLY A 299 -22.37 9.64 -1.00
CA GLY A 299 -21.65 9.94 -2.24
C GLY A 299 -22.54 10.26 -3.45
N LEU A 300 -23.53 9.41 -3.74
CA LEU A 300 -24.35 9.54 -4.95
C LEU A 300 -25.59 10.41 -4.76
N PHE A 301 -26.13 10.48 -3.54
CA PHE A 301 -27.33 11.25 -3.23
C PHE A 301 -26.98 12.62 -2.66
N TRP A 302 -26.45 12.68 -1.44
CA TRP A 302 -26.33 13.97 -0.74
C TRP A 302 -25.20 14.86 -1.27
N ALA A 303 -24.01 14.31 -1.55
CA ALA A 303 -22.91 15.10 -2.11
C ALA A 303 -23.26 15.73 -3.48
N ASP A 304 -24.02 15.02 -4.33
CA ASP A 304 -24.50 15.56 -5.60
C ASP A 304 -25.52 16.70 -5.38
N LEU A 305 -26.42 16.55 -4.41
CA LEU A 305 -27.38 17.59 -4.05
C LEU A 305 -26.68 18.85 -3.51
N GLU A 306 -25.72 18.70 -2.58
CA GLU A 306 -24.93 19.83 -2.06
C GLU A 306 -24.16 20.55 -3.17
N GLN A 307 -23.60 19.80 -4.12
CA GLN A 307 -22.85 20.38 -5.24
C GLN A 307 -23.73 21.25 -6.16
N HIS A 308 -24.99 20.88 -6.36
CA HIS A 308 -25.90 21.59 -7.28
C HIS A 308 -26.87 22.56 -6.57
N HIS A 309 -27.05 22.41 -5.26
CA HIS A 309 -27.91 23.22 -4.41
C HIS A 309 -27.18 23.60 -3.12
N PRO A 310 -26.23 24.56 -3.17
CA PRO A 310 -25.46 24.96 -2.00
C PRO A 310 -26.36 25.46 -0.86
N GLY A 311 -26.09 25.02 0.38
CA GLY A 311 -26.87 25.39 1.56
C GLY A 311 -28.14 24.56 1.79
N ILE A 312 -28.35 23.47 1.05
CA ILE A 312 -29.42 22.51 1.32
C ILE A 312 -29.23 21.85 2.69
N THR A 313 -30.28 21.89 3.53
CA THR A 313 -30.25 21.34 4.90
C THR A 313 -31.45 20.44 5.23
N SER A 314 -32.34 20.23 4.26
CA SER A 314 -33.60 19.50 4.45
C SER A 314 -33.73 18.31 3.50
N LEU A 315 -34.30 17.21 3.99
CA LEU A 315 -34.70 16.05 3.18
C LEU A 315 -35.98 16.30 2.37
N HIS A 316 -36.70 17.40 2.63
CA HIS A 316 -37.88 17.77 1.86
C HIS A 316 -37.47 18.36 0.49
N LEU A 317 -37.22 17.50 -0.48
CA LEU A 317 -36.77 17.91 -1.81
C LEU A 317 -37.94 18.42 -2.65
N THR A 318 -37.72 19.54 -3.35
CA THR A 318 -38.65 19.98 -4.40
C THR A 318 -38.61 19.01 -5.58
N GLN A 319 -39.68 18.98 -6.38
CA GLN A 319 -39.77 18.14 -7.57
C GLN A 319 -38.62 18.41 -8.56
N GLN A 320 -38.17 19.66 -8.67
CA GLN A 320 -37.08 20.06 -9.55
C GLN A 320 -35.74 19.48 -9.08
N MET A 321 -35.43 19.60 -7.79
CA MET A 321 -34.19 19.07 -7.20
C MET A 321 -34.13 17.53 -7.35
N ALA A 322 -35.23 16.86 -7.01
CA ALA A 322 -35.34 15.41 -7.13
C ALA A 322 -35.18 14.94 -8.58
N SER A 323 -35.84 15.59 -9.55
CA SER A 323 -35.74 15.21 -10.96
C SER A 323 -34.34 15.47 -11.53
N GLY A 324 -33.73 16.61 -11.20
CA GLY A 324 -32.36 16.93 -11.64
C GLY A 324 -31.33 15.94 -11.13
N TRP A 325 -31.42 15.55 -9.84
CA TRP A 325 -30.57 14.51 -9.26
C TRP A 325 -30.77 13.16 -9.95
N LYS A 326 -32.03 12.73 -10.18
CA LYS A 326 -32.34 11.46 -10.86
C LYS A 326 -31.73 11.38 -12.26
N GLU A 327 -31.76 12.47 -13.03
CA GLU A 327 -31.14 12.49 -14.37
C GLU A 327 -29.61 12.36 -14.29
N ARG A 328 -28.96 13.08 -13.37
CA ARG A 328 -27.50 12.95 -13.17
C ARG A 328 -27.09 11.57 -12.66
N LEU A 329 -27.94 10.93 -11.87
CA LEU A 329 -27.69 9.57 -11.38
C LEU A 329 -27.65 8.53 -12.51
N LYS A 330 -28.31 8.76 -13.65
CA LYS A 330 -28.31 7.81 -14.78
C LYS A 330 -26.98 7.70 -15.50
N THR A 331 -26.10 8.71 -15.42
CA THR A 331 -24.84 8.73 -16.16
C THR A 331 -23.64 8.77 -15.22
N LYS A 332 -22.58 8.07 -15.60
CA LYS A 332 -21.28 8.13 -14.93
C LYS A 332 -20.23 8.60 -15.92
N THR A 333 -19.51 9.62 -15.51
CA THR A 333 -18.34 10.14 -16.21
C THR A 333 -17.10 9.36 -15.75
N ARG A 334 -16.37 8.77 -16.70
CA ARG A 334 -15.09 8.08 -16.45
C ARG A 334 -13.99 8.74 -17.28
N THR A 335 -12.97 9.28 -16.62
CA THR A 335 -11.75 9.71 -17.28
C THR A 335 -10.92 8.48 -17.62
N VAL A 336 -10.69 8.24 -18.91
CA VAL A 336 -9.79 7.23 -19.43
C VAL A 336 -8.55 7.94 -19.94
N ILE A 337 -7.38 7.51 -19.47
CA ILE A 337 -6.10 7.99 -19.96
C ILE A 337 -5.71 7.07 -21.11
N ASP A 338 -5.56 7.63 -22.30
CA ASP A 338 -4.98 6.90 -23.43
C ASP A 338 -3.51 6.63 -23.11
N GLN A 339 -3.16 5.35 -22.96
CA GLN A 339 -1.81 4.92 -22.59
C GLN A 339 -0.77 5.24 -23.68
N ARG A 340 -1.20 5.49 -24.92
CA ARG A 340 -0.31 5.76 -26.06
C ARG A 340 0.01 7.25 -26.23
N THR A 341 -0.93 8.12 -25.89
CA THR A 341 -0.82 9.57 -26.09
C THR A 341 -0.72 10.36 -24.79
N GLY A 342 -1.02 9.73 -23.64
CA GLY A 342 -1.11 10.40 -22.34
C GLY A 342 -2.34 11.31 -22.20
N THR A 343 -3.20 11.37 -23.21
CA THR A 343 -4.34 12.29 -23.26
C THR A 343 -5.49 11.77 -22.39
N LYS A 344 -6.09 12.66 -21.59
CA LYS A 344 -7.26 12.34 -20.76
C LYS A 344 -8.54 12.49 -21.59
N HIS A 345 -9.24 11.40 -21.84
CA HIS A 345 -10.57 11.42 -22.45
C HIS A 345 -11.64 11.21 -21.40
N THR A 346 -12.69 12.03 -21.45
CA THR A 346 -13.84 11.91 -20.57
C THR A 346 -14.94 11.13 -21.28
N LEU A 347 -15.19 9.89 -20.86
CA LEU A 347 -16.25 9.06 -21.42
C LEU A 347 -17.48 9.08 -20.50
N SER A 348 -18.64 9.44 -21.05
CA SER A 348 -19.93 9.31 -20.36
C SER A 348 -20.55 7.95 -20.69
N SER A 349 -20.96 7.21 -19.67
CA SER A 349 -21.60 5.89 -19.82
C SER A 349 -22.82 5.75 -18.90
N PRO A 350 -23.85 4.97 -19.28
CA PRO A 350 -24.96 4.67 -18.39
C PRO A 350 -24.50 4.02 -17.08
N ARG A 351 -25.02 4.47 -15.93
CA ARG A 351 -24.71 3.92 -14.60
C ARG A 351 -25.60 2.71 -14.33
N ASN A 352 -25.04 1.51 -14.42
CA ASN A 352 -25.75 0.25 -14.12
C ASN A 352 -26.28 0.15 -12.67
N SER A 353 -25.73 0.92 -11.72
CA SER A 353 -26.16 0.92 -10.32
C SER A 353 -27.21 2.01 -9.98
N ALA A 354 -27.71 2.74 -10.97
CA ALA A 354 -28.63 3.87 -10.74
C ALA A 354 -29.92 3.43 -10.03
N ALA A 355 -30.56 2.35 -10.47
CA ALA A 355 -31.76 1.84 -9.81
C ALA A 355 -31.49 1.28 -8.39
N GLY A 356 -30.31 0.72 -8.17
CA GLY A 356 -29.86 0.30 -6.83
C GLY A 356 -29.80 1.50 -5.88
N ALA A 357 -29.17 2.59 -6.31
CA ALA A 357 -29.11 3.82 -5.54
C ALA A 357 -30.50 4.45 -5.31
N LEU A 358 -31.39 4.45 -6.30
CA LEU A 358 -32.78 4.90 -6.11
C LEU A 358 -33.53 4.05 -5.09
N SER A 359 -33.35 2.72 -5.14
CA SER A 359 -33.97 1.81 -4.18
C SER A 359 -33.47 2.08 -2.76
N THR A 360 -32.16 2.31 -2.59
CA THR A 360 -31.54 2.62 -1.30
C THR A 360 -32.01 3.96 -0.74
N VAL A 361 -32.06 5.01 -1.57
CA VAL A 361 -32.58 6.31 -1.13
C VAL A 361 -34.06 6.22 -0.76
N ARG A 362 -34.87 5.46 -1.51
CA ARG A 362 -36.27 5.25 -1.12
C ARG A 362 -36.37 4.52 0.23
N ALA A 363 -35.60 3.45 0.42
CA ALA A 363 -35.59 2.72 1.68
C ALA A 363 -35.20 3.65 2.85
N PHE A 364 -34.16 4.47 2.69
CA PHE A 364 -33.74 5.48 3.66
C PHE A 364 -34.87 6.44 4.08
N TYR A 365 -35.62 7.01 3.13
CA TYR A 365 -36.76 7.89 3.45
C TYR A 365 -37.90 7.16 4.18
N LEU A 366 -38.18 5.91 3.80
CA LEU A 366 -39.23 5.11 4.42
C LEU A 366 -38.84 4.62 5.82
N ASP A 367 -37.57 4.22 5.99
CA ASP A 367 -37.01 3.83 7.29
C ASP A 367 -37.08 5.01 8.26
N ILE A 368 -36.67 6.22 7.87
CA ILE A 368 -36.78 7.42 8.72
C ILE A 368 -38.24 7.71 9.06
N ALA A 369 -39.16 7.61 8.09
CA ALA A 369 -40.58 7.87 8.34
C ALA A 369 -41.19 6.85 9.32
N GLN A 370 -40.76 5.59 9.26
CA GLN A 370 -41.17 4.55 10.20
C GLN A 370 -40.55 4.76 11.58
N TRP A 371 -39.24 4.97 11.66
CA TRP A 371 -38.53 5.20 12.92
C TRP A 371 -38.94 6.50 13.62
N ALA A 372 -39.44 7.48 12.87
CA ALA A 372 -40.06 8.69 13.44
C ALA A 372 -41.32 8.40 14.25
N LEU A 373 -42.02 7.28 13.99
CA LEU A 373 -43.16 6.85 14.81
C LEU A 373 -42.71 6.16 16.10
N GLU A 374 -41.57 5.47 16.07
CA GLU A 374 -41.02 4.69 17.18
C GLU A 374 -40.19 5.59 18.13
N GLU A 375 -39.33 6.45 17.58
CA GLU A 375 -38.49 7.41 18.31
C GLU A 375 -38.64 8.84 17.72
N PRO A 376 -39.74 9.57 18.05
CA PRO A 376 -40.05 10.85 17.43
C PRO A 376 -39.01 11.95 17.68
N ALA A 377 -38.35 11.95 18.85
CA ALA A 377 -37.36 12.97 19.17
C ALA A 377 -36.08 12.87 18.31
N ARG A 378 -35.72 11.65 17.90
CA ARG A 378 -34.49 11.37 17.14
C ARG A 378 -34.73 11.47 15.62
N TRP A 379 -35.77 10.81 15.12
CA TRP A 379 -36.02 10.71 13.67
C TRP A 379 -37.14 11.63 13.16
N GLY A 380 -38.04 12.09 14.04
CA GLY A 380 -39.19 12.91 13.69
C GLY A 380 -38.86 14.19 12.91
N PRO A 381 -37.84 14.99 13.28
CA PRO A 381 -37.46 16.18 12.53
C PRO A 381 -37.05 15.92 11.07
N TRP A 382 -36.66 14.68 10.75
CA TRP A 382 -36.13 14.30 9.45
C TRP A 382 -37.16 13.61 8.55
N ALA A 383 -38.34 13.28 9.08
CA ALA A 383 -39.40 12.63 8.31
C ALA A 383 -39.89 13.57 7.19
N ALA A 384 -39.68 13.14 5.93
CA ALA A 384 -40.03 13.91 4.75
C ALA A 384 -40.68 13.04 3.67
N PRO A 385 -41.50 13.62 2.76
CA PRO A 385 -42.05 12.90 1.63
C PRO A 385 -40.94 12.31 0.74
N CYS A 386 -41.04 11.01 0.44
CA CYS A 386 -40.05 10.36 -0.40
C CYS A 386 -40.11 10.89 -1.85
N PRO A 387 -38.98 11.37 -2.42
CA PRO A 387 -38.95 11.93 -3.77
C PRO A 387 -39.08 10.86 -4.88
N ILE A 388 -39.05 9.57 -4.53
CA ILE A 388 -39.01 8.44 -5.48
C ILE A 388 -40.33 7.70 -5.41
N LYS A 389 -41.06 7.60 -6.53
CA LYS A 389 -42.33 6.84 -6.60
C LYS A 389 -42.07 5.33 -6.71
N ALA A 390 -43.02 4.52 -6.25
CA ALA A 390 -42.90 3.05 -6.33
C ALA A 390 -42.79 2.55 -7.79
N THR A 391 -43.45 3.22 -8.74
CA THR A 391 -43.41 2.90 -10.17
C THR A 391 -42.05 3.14 -10.82
N GLU A 392 -41.23 4.03 -10.25
CA GLU A 392 -39.86 4.32 -10.72
C GLU A 392 -38.87 3.21 -10.35
N LEU A 393 -39.25 2.30 -9.44
CA LEU A 393 -38.43 1.18 -8.96
C LEU A 393 -38.86 -0.16 -9.55
N SER A 394 -39.30 -0.20 -10.82
CA SER A 394 -39.53 -1.47 -11.51
C SER A 394 -38.20 -2.15 -11.86
N ILE A 395 -37.50 -2.67 -10.84
CA ILE A 395 -36.21 -3.38 -10.96
C ILE A 395 -36.42 -4.79 -11.56
N LYS A 396 -37.65 -5.22 -11.82
CA LYS A 396 -37.94 -6.55 -12.41
C LYS A 396 -37.26 -6.70 -13.78
N LYS A 397 -37.39 -5.69 -14.64
CA LYS A 397 -36.76 -5.69 -15.98
C LYS A 397 -35.22 -5.68 -15.87
N GLU A 398 -34.67 -4.89 -14.96
CA GLU A 398 -33.22 -4.81 -14.76
C GLU A 398 -32.63 -6.08 -14.12
N LYS A 399 -33.27 -6.66 -13.11
CA LYS A 399 -32.86 -7.95 -12.53
C LYS A 399 -32.89 -9.05 -13.58
N LEU A 400 -33.94 -9.09 -14.40
CA LEU A 400 -34.03 -10.02 -15.52
C LEU A 400 -32.94 -9.76 -16.57
N ALA A 401 -32.62 -8.50 -16.88
CA ALA A 401 -31.54 -8.15 -17.80
C ALA A 401 -30.15 -8.49 -17.24
N VAL A 402 -29.91 -8.28 -15.94
CA VAL A 402 -28.67 -8.70 -15.25
C VAL A 402 -28.54 -10.22 -15.29
N LYS A 403 -29.61 -10.94 -14.94
CA LYS A 403 -29.64 -12.41 -15.03
C LYS A 403 -29.39 -12.89 -16.46
N ALA A 404 -30.08 -12.31 -17.45
CA ALA A 404 -29.89 -12.64 -18.85
C ALA A 404 -28.45 -12.38 -19.31
N ARG A 405 -27.81 -11.27 -18.91
CA ARG A 405 -26.40 -11.00 -19.21
C ARG A 405 -25.46 -11.99 -18.52
N MET A 406 -25.73 -12.36 -17.27
CA MET A 406 -24.94 -13.35 -16.54
C MET A 406 -25.07 -14.74 -17.19
N ASP A 407 -26.29 -15.15 -17.53
CA ASP A 407 -26.60 -16.42 -18.18
C ASP A 407 -25.96 -16.45 -19.58
N GLN A 408 -26.07 -15.37 -20.36
CA GLN A 408 -25.42 -15.23 -21.68
C GLN A 408 -23.90 -15.34 -21.58
N ARG A 409 -23.28 -14.58 -20.66
CA ARG A 409 -21.83 -14.64 -20.41
C ARG A 409 -21.38 -16.04 -20.01
N THR A 410 -22.21 -16.76 -19.25
CA THR A 410 -21.94 -18.15 -18.86
C THR A 410 -22.01 -19.07 -20.07
N ARG A 411 -23.05 -18.95 -20.90
CA ARG A 411 -23.20 -19.74 -22.15
C ARG A 411 -22.05 -19.51 -23.13
N GLU A 412 -21.57 -18.28 -23.27
CA GLU A 412 -20.46 -17.94 -24.17
C GLU A 412 -19.11 -18.43 -23.65
N ARG A 413 -18.88 -18.41 -22.32
CA ARG A 413 -17.56 -18.70 -21.73
C ARG A 413 -17.39 -20.16 -21.28
N LEU A 414 -18.47 -20.83 -20.88
CA LEU A 414 -18.41 -22.21 -20.39
C LEU A 414 -17.78 -23.18 -21.40
N PRO A 415 -18.08 -23.12 -22.72
CA PRO A 415 -17.43 -23.99 -23.70
C PRO A 415 -15.92 -23.78 -23.84
N VAL A 416 -15.42 -22.58 -23.52
CA VAL A 416 -14.00 -22.21 -23.66
C VAL A 416 -13.22 -22.47 -22.37
N LEU A 417 -13.90 -22.72 -21.25
CA LEU A 417 -13.28 -22.95 -19.94
C LEU A 417 -12.25 -24.09 -19.95
N PRO A 418 -12.49 -25.25 -20.58
CA PRO A 418 -11.47 -26.32 -20.66
C PRO A 418 -10.20 -25.87 -21.37
N THR A 419 -10.33 -25.10 -22.46
CA THR A 419 -9.20 -24.54 -23.20
C THR A 419 -8.42 -23.56 -22.33
N LEU A 420 -9.10 -22.69 -21.58
CA LEU A 420 -8.45 -21.75 -20.66
C LEU A 420 -7.62 -22.47 -19.59
N ILE A 421 -8.18 -23.50 -18.96
CA ILE A 421 -7.51 -24.29 -17.92
C ILE A 421 -6.29 -25.01 -18.51
N HIS A 422 -6.46 -25.63 -19.69
CA HIS A 422 -5.38 -26.30 -20.38
C HIS A 422 -4.24 -25.33 -20.72
N THR A 423 -4.55 -24.18 -21.34
CA THR A 423 -3.56 -23.16 -21.67
C THR A 423 -2.86 -22.61 -20.43
N ALA A 424 -3.60 -22.33 -19.34
CA ALA A 424 -2.99 -21.86 -18.10
C ALA A 424 -2.02 -22.89 -17.50
N ASN A 425 -2.39 -24.18 -17.53
CA ASN A 425 -1.51 -25.26 -17.06
C ASN A 425 -0.27 -25.43 -17.93
N GLU A 426 -0.41 -25.35 -19.26
CA GLU A 426 0.74 -25.41 -20.19
C GLU A 426 1.67 -24.21 -20.01
N LEU A 427 1.12 -23.00 -19.82
CA LEU A 427 1.93 -21.81 -19.51
C LEU A 427 2.67 -21.95 -18.18
N ARG A 428 2.03 -22.51 -17.15
CA ARG A 428 2.67 -22.81 -15.86
C ARG A 428 3.83 -23.78 -16.04
N LYS A 429 3.63 -24.91 -16.74
CA LYS A 429 4.70 -25.89 -17.01
C LYS A 429 5.85 -25.27 -17.80
N THR A 430 5.53 -24.55 -18.87
CA THR A 430 6.50 -23.85 -19.72
C THR A 430 7.32 -22.82 -18.91
N ALA A 431 6.69 -22.09 -18.00
CA ALA A 431 7.39 -21.15 -17.13
C ALA A 431 8.29 -21.86 -16.11
N ALA A 432 7.82 -22.95 -15.50
CA ALA A 432 8.60 -23.77 -14.59
C ALA A 432 9.81 -24.42 -15.29
N ASP A 433 9.63 -24.95 -16.51
CA ASP A 433 10.70 -25.54 -17.32
C ASP A 433 11.77 -24.49 -17.68
N ARG A 434 11.36 -23.27 -18.06
CA ARG A 434 12.29 -22.16 -18.31
C ARG A 434 13.06 -21.77 -17.06
N LEU A 435 12.40 -21.69 -15.92
CA LEU A 435 13.06 -21.35 -14.65
C LEU A 435 14.06 -22.45 -14.26
N ALA A 436 13.68 -23.73 -14.35
CA ALA A 436 14.54 -24.85 -14.03
C ALA A 436 15.77 -24.93 -14.95
N ALA A 437 15.57 -24.77 -16.27
CA ALA A 437 16.67 -24.72 -17.24
C ALA A 437 17.63 -23.54 -16.97
N ALA A 438 17.08 -22.37 -16.64
CA ALA A 438 17.90 -21.19 -16.33
C ALA A 438 18.63 -21.28 -14.98
N GLN A 439 18.12 -22.05 -14.02
CA GLN A 439 18.82 -22.33 -12.76
C GLN A 439 20.01 -23.27 -12.93
N GLN A 440 19.99 -24.15 -13.95
CA GLN A 440 21.04 -25.13 -14.21
C GLN A 440 22.13 -24.62 -15.16
N ALA A 441 21.86 -23.56 -15.93
CA ALA A 441 22.79 -23.00 -16.91
C ALA A 441 23.78 -22.01 -16.30
N ALA A 442 24.99 -21.90 -16.88
CA ALA A 442 26.00 -20.96 -16.42
C ALA A 442 25.70 -19.54 -16.94
N PRO A 443 26.16 -18.48 -16.25
CA PRO A 443 26.05 -17.11 -16.76
C PRO A 443 26.76 -16.96 -18.11
N GLY A 444 26.05 -16.47 -19.11
CA GLY A 444 26.51 -16.34 -20.50
C GLY A 444 25.98 -17.43 -21.43
N ASP A 445 25.47 -18.54 -20.89
CA ASP A 445 24.94 -19.63 -21.71
C ASP A 445 23.62 -19.27 -22.37
N THR A 446 23.38 -19.90 -23.52
CA THR A 446 22.09 -19.85 -24.21
C THR A 446 21.33 -21.14 -23.92
N ILE A 447 20.13 -21.03 -23.36
CA ILE A 447 19.21 -22.13 -23.10
C ILE A 447 18.05 -22.11 -24.09
N THR A 448 17.52 -23.29 -24.41
CA THR A 448 16.27 -23.43 -25.16
C THR A 448 15.27 -24.16 -24.28
N ALA A 449 14.27 -23.45 -23.77
CA ALA A 449 13.26 -23.98 -22.87
C ALA A 449 11.91 -23.32 -23.12
N GLY A 450 10.83 -24.11 -23.04
CA GLY A 450 9.47 -23.60 -23.24
C GLY A 450 9.23 -22.98 -24.63
N GLY A 451 9.88 -23.53 -25.66
CA GLY A 451 9.79 -23.06 -27.05
C GLY A 451 10.52 -21.73 -27.34
N GLN A 452 11.34 -21.23 -26.41
CA GLN A 452 12.08 -19.99 -26.56
C GLN A 452 13.58 -20.19 -26.31
N THR A 453 14.39 -19.47 -27.08
CA THR A 453 15.84 -19.41 -26.90
C THR A 453 16.19 -18.17 -26.09
N LEU A 454 16.79 -18.36 -24.92
CA LEU A 454 17.08 -17.34 -23.94
C LEU A 454 18.56 -17.37 -23.56
N ARG A 455 19.21 -16.21 -23.43
CA ARG A 455 20.58 -16.07 -22.94
C ARG A 455 20.56 -15.72 -21.45
N ILE A 456 21.35 -16.42 -20.64
CA ILE A 456 21.54 -16.09 -19.24
C ILE A 456 22.53 -14.92 -19.14
N PRO A 457 22.13 -13.73 -18.66
CA PRO A 457 23.03 -12.58 -18.63
C PRO A 457 24.15 -12.75 -17.61
N VAL A 458 25.38 -12.43 -18.01
CA VAL A 458 26.52 -12.33 -17.09
C VAL A 458 26.34 -11.09 -16.23
N MET A 459 26.03 -11.27 -14.95
CA MET A 459 25.86 -10.15 -14.01
C MET A 459 27.09 -9.95 -13.14
N TYR A 460 27.54 -8.70 -13.05
CA TYR A 460 28.66 -8.29 -12.19
C TYR A 460 28.41 -8.52 -10.68
N ARG A 461 27.14 -8.72 -10.29
CA ARG A 461 26.73 -9.25 -8.98
C ARG A 461 25.60 -10.26 -9.19
N PRO A 462 25.73 -11.53 -8.77
CA PRO A 462 24.62 -12.46 -8.79
C PRO A 462 23.51 -11.91 -7.87
N ALA A 463 22.33 -11.68 -8.43
CA ALA A 463 21.15 -11.39 -7.62
C ALA A 463 20.64 -12.72 -7.07
N ASN A 464 21.06 -13.10 -5.86
CA ASN A 464 20.86 -14.43 -5.25
C ASN A 464 19.41 -14.95 -5.13
N ALA A 465 18.39 -14.25 -5.66
CA ALA A 465 16.99 -14.64 -5.57
C ALA A 465 16.20 -14.57 -6.89
N LYS A 466 16.78 -14.03 -7.97
CA LYS A 466 16.06 -13.85 -9.24
C LYS A 466 16.84 -14.41 -10.40
N VAL A 467 16.20 -15.31 -11.13
CA VAL A 467 16.75 -15.90 -12.34
C VAL A 467 16.32 -15.03 -13.51
N TRP A 468 17.30 -14.34 -14.11
CA TRP A 468 17.05 -13.47 -15.26
C TRP A 468 17.45 -14.17 -16.54
N ALA A 469 16.76 -13.82 -17.61
CA ALA A 469 17.09 -14.23 -18.96
C ALA A 469 16.94 -13.04 -19.92
N GLU A 470 17.70 -13.05 -21.00
CA GLU A 470 17.59 -12.11 -22.10
C GLU A 470 17.11 -12.87 -23.34
N GLU A 471 16.10 -12.33 -24.03
CA GLU A 471 15.67 -12.89 -25.31
C GLU A 471 16.75 -12.61 -26.37
N VAL A 472 17.15 -13.64 -27.12
CA VAL A 472 18.25 -13.54 -28.09
C VAL A 472 17.92 -12.57 -29.23
N ASP A 473 16.66 -12.50 -29.63
CA ASP A 473 16.22 -11.68 -30.77
C ASP A 473 16.02 -10.20 -30.41
N THR A 474 15.48 -9.93 -29.22
CA THR A 474 15.05 -8.57 -28.82
C THR A 474 15.97 -7.93 -27.78
N ASN A 475 16.86 -8.71 -27.15
CA ASN A 475 17.63 -8.33 -25.97
C ASN A 475 16.77 -7.81 -24.80
N ILE A 476 15.47 -8.12 -24.78
CA ILE A 476 14.60 -7.77 -23.67
C ILE A 476 14.91 -8.68 -22.49
N ARG A 477 15.12 -8.06 -21.33
CA ARG A 477 15.41 -8.76 -20.08
C ARG A 477 14.13 -9.16 -19.36
N ARG A 478 14.07 -10.42 -18.93
CA ARG A 478 12.91 -11.08 -18.32
C ARG A 478 13.26 -11.69 -16.96
N ASP A 479 12.33 -11.57 -16.03
CA ASP A 479 12.43 -12.12 -14.66
C ASP A 479 11.70 -13.46 -14.62
N LEU A 480 12.42 -14.57 -14.84
CA LEU A 480 11.82 -15.89 -14.96
C LEU A 480 11.21 -16.38 -13.63
N THR A 481 11.73 -15.89 -12.49
CA THR A 481 11.16 -16.18 -11.17
C THR A 481 9.78 -15.54 -11.00
N LEU A 482 9.62 -14.29 -11.44
CA LEU A 482 8.33 -13.62 -11.40
C LEU A 482 7.34 -14.24 -12.38
N GLU A 483 7.79 -14.56 -13.60
CA GLU A 483 6.94 -15.17 -14.63
C GLU A 483 6.38 -16.54 -14.21
N GLU A 484 7.20 -17.37 -13.56
CA GLU A 484 6.74 -18.65 -13.02
C GLU A 484 5.70 -18.45 -11.91
N SER A 485 5.99 -17.57 -10.95
CA SER A 485 5.05 -17.24 -9.87
C SER A 485 3.71 -16.73 -10.42
N ASP A 486 3.74 -15.79 -11.37
CA ASP A 486 2.53 -15.24 -11.98
C ASP A 486 1.75 -16.31 -12.75
N ALA A 487 2.44 -17.19 -13.50
CA ALA A 487 1.82 -18.30 -14.20
C ALA A 487 1.20 -19.33 -13.23
N PHE A 488 1.87 -19.63 -12.12
CA PHE A 488 1.37 -20.52 -11.07
C PHE A 488 0.08 -19.96 -10.44
N TRP A 489 0.09 -18.68 -10.01
CA TRP A 489 -1.08 -18.07 -9.38
C TRP A 489 -2.24 -17.88 -10.35
N ALA A 490 -1.96 -17.59 -11.63
CA ALA A 490 -2.98 -17.54 -12.67
C ALA A 490 -3.64 -18.92 -12.87
N TRP A 491 -2.84 -19.98 -12.97
CA TRP A 491 -3.35 -21.35 -13.07
C TRP A 491 -4.18 -21.73 -11.82
N ALA A 492 -3.67 -21.50 -10.61
CA ALA A 492 -4.36 -21.83 -9.37
C ALA A 492 -5.73 -21.14 -9.26
N THR A 493 -5.82 -19.87 -9.70
CA THR A 493 -7.07 -19.08 -9.72
C THR A 493 -8.14 -19.68 -10.63
N PHE A 494 -7.75 -20.41 -11.68
CA PHE A 494 -8.69 -21.12 -12.56
C PHE A 494 -8.97 -22.54 -12.09
N GLU A 495 -7.94 -23.26 -11.64
CA GLU A 495 -8.02 -24.67 -11.28
C GLU A 495 -8.87 -24.90 -10.02
N VAL A 496 -8.64 -24.12 -8.96
CA VAL A 496 -9.30 -24.34 -7.67
C VAL A 496 -10.83 -24.17 -7.79
N PRO A 497 -11.37 -23.07 -8.35
CA PRO A 497 -12.81 -22.93 -8.54
C PRO A 497 -13.37 -23.98 -9.52
N SER A 498 -12.60 -24.37 -10.54
CA SER A 498 -13.06 -25.38 -11.52
C SER A 498 -13.21 -26.77 -10.92
N ARG A 499 -12.34 -27.17 -9.97
CA ARG A 499 -12.41 -28.50 -9.32
C ARG A 499 -13.35 -28.53 -8.14
N THR A 500 -13.42 -27.45 -7.38
CA THR A 500 -14.19 -27.38 -6.14
C THR A 500 -15.61 -26.82 -6.32
N GLY A 501 -15.85 -26.09 -7.41
CA GLY A 501 -17.07 -25.30 -7.59
C GLY A 501 -17.18 -24.16 -6.58
N CYS A 502 -16.08 -23.76 -5.92
CA CYS A 502 -16.08 -22.63 -5.01
C CYS A 502 -16.18 -21.30 -5.76
N ARG A 503 -16.69 -20.27 -5.08
CA ARG A 503 -16.64 -18.90 -5.57
C ARG A 503 -15.26 -18.31 -5.35
N ILE A 504 -14.97 -17.23 -6.07
CA ILE A 504 -13.69 -16.53 -5.91
C ILE A 504 -13.55 -15.96 -4.49
N GLU A 505 -14.63 -15.47 -3.89
CA GLU A 505 -14.61 -14.97 -2.51
C GLU A 505 -14.28 -16.08 -1.53
N GLU A 506 -14.82 -17.28 -1.73
CA GLU A 506 -14.56 -18.45 -0.88
C GLU A 506 -13.12 -18.96 -1.04
N MET A 507 -12.60 -18.94 -2.27
CA MET A 507 -11.20 -19.29 -2.55
C MET A 507 -10.21 -18.35 -1.87
N LEU A 508 -10.53 -17.05 -1.79
CA LEU A 508 -9.66 -16.05 -1.17
C LEU A 508 -9.60 -16.16 0.36
N GLU A 509 -10.57 -16.84 0.97
CA GLU A 509 -10.58 -17.15 2.41
C GLU A 509 -9.90 -18.48 2.74
N LEU A 510 -9.43 -19.23 1.74
CA LEU A 510 -8.69 -20.47 1.97
C LEU A 510 -7.34 -20.17 2.63
N THR A 511 -7.10 -20.84 3.76
CA THR A 511 -5.83 -20.80 4.47
C THR A 511 -5.31 -22.22 4.69
N HIS A 512 -4.08 -22.37 5.18
CA HIS A 512 -3.53 -23.68 5.52
C HIS A 512 -4.38 -24.47 6.53
N GLN A 513 -5.20 -23.77 7.35
CA GLN A 513 -6.11 -24.39 8.32
C GLN A 513 -7.36 -24.99 7.68
N ALA A 514 -7.65 -24.66 6.41
CA ALA A 514 -8.75 -25.24 5.66
C ALA A 514 -8.49 -26.70 5.27
N ILE A 515 -7.25 -27.20 5.39
CA ILE A 515 -6.91 -28.59 5.11
C ILE A 515 -6.96 -29.37 6.43
N THR A 516 -7.90 -30.31 6.53
CA THR A 516 -8.07 -31.19 7.69
C THR A 516 -7.76 -32.63 7.31
N SER A 517 -7.01 -33.34 8.12
CA SER A 517 -6.79 -34.79 7.93
C SER A 517 -8.01 -35.58 8.39
N TYR A 518 -8.57 -36.41 7.53
CA TYR A 518 -9.65 -37.32 7.87
C TYR A 518 -9.19 -38.77 7.72
N ARG A 519 -9.50 -39.60 8.71
CA ARG A 519 -9.18 -41.03 8.66
C ARG A 519 -10.40 -41.80 8.22
N LEU A 520 -10.31 -42.48 7.08
CA LEU A 520 -11.39 -43.30 6.55
C LEU A 520 -11.71 -44.45 7.53
N PRO A 521 -12.96 -44.57 8.02
CA PRO A 521 -13.32 -45.60 9.01
C PRO A 521 -13.14 -47.03 8.50
N CYS A 522 -13.32 -47.24 7.19
CA CYS A 522 -13.31 -48.57 6.57
C CYS A 522 -11.90 -49.07 6.21
N THR A 523 -10.99 -48.16 5.84
CA THR A 523 -9.64 -48.51 5.35
C THR A 523 -8.53 -48.07 6.30
N GLY A 524 -8.83 -47.17 7.25
CA GLY A 524 -7.85 -46.60 8.18
C GLY A 524 -6.88 -45.61 7.54
N GLU A 525 -7.04 -45.29 6.26
CA GLU A 525 -6.19 -44.38 5.47
C GLU A 525 -6.46 -42.91 5.84
N LEU A 526 -5.39 -42.12 5.91
CA LEU A 526 -5.46 -40.67 6.15
C LEU A 526 -5.56 -39.93 4.82
N VAL A 527 -6.68 -39.24 4.60
CA VAL A 527 -6.95 -38.43 3.42
C VAL A 527 -7.11 -36.95 3.79
N PRO A 528 -6.57 -36.01 3.02
CA PRO A 528 -6.79 -34.59 3.24
C PRO A 528 -8.21 -34.20 2.77
N LEU A 529 -8.90 -33.43 3.62
CA LEU A 529 -10.17 -32.77 3.31
C LEU A 529 -9.94 -31.27 3.24
N LEU A 530 -10.47 -30.63 2.19
CA LEU A 530 -10.56 -29.19 2.08
C LEU A 530 -11.92 -28.71 2.58
N GLN A 531 -11.90 -27.93 3.67
CA GLN A 531 -13.06 -27.25 4.22
C GLN A 531 -13.22 -25.88 3.58
N ILE A 532 -14.38 -25.65 2.96
CA ILE A 532 -14.75 -24.38 2.36
C ILE A 532 -15.89 -23.78 3.16
N VAL A 533 -15.60 -22.65 3.82
CA VAL A 533 -16.56 -21.88 4.62
C VAL A 533 -17.62 -21.24 3.68
N PRO A 534 -18.90 -21.25 4.04
CA PRO A 534 -19.97 -20.69 3.22
C PRO A 534 -19.84 -19.17 3.06
N SER A 535 -20.05 -18.65 1.84
CA SER A 535 -20.10 -17.20 1.59
C SER A 535 -21.51 -16.65 1.36
N LYS A 536 -22.34 -17.32 0.54
CA LYS A 536 -23.75 -16.90 0.31
C LYS A 536 -24.78 -18.02 0.31
N THR A 537 -24.33 -19.26 0.22
CA THR A 537 -25.16 -20.45 0.40
C THR A 537 -24.77 -20.96 1.77
N ASP A 538 -25.72 -21.08 2.68
CA ASP A 538 -25.51 -21.41 4.10
C ASP A 538 -25.14 -22.91 4.28
N GLN A 539 -24.19 -23.38 3.49
CA GLN A 539 -23.76 -24.76 3.37
C GLN A 539 -22.24 -24.83 3.33
N GLU A 540 -21.66 -25.40 4.38
CA GLU A 540 -20.25 -25.81 4.41
C GLU A 540 -20.02 -26.95 3.41
N ARG A 541 -18.87 -26.90 2.72
CA ARG A 541 -18.44 -27.98 1.82
C ARG A 541 -17.13 -28.56 2.31
N LEU A 542 -17.13 -29.88 2.48
CA LEU A 542 -15.93 -30.69 2.70
C LEU A 542 -15.65 -31.47 1.43
N LEU A 543 -14.53 -31.18 0.79
CA LEU A 543 -14.10 -31.85 -0.44
C LEU A 543 -12.91 -32.72 -0.14
N LEU A 544 -12.91 -33.94 -0.68
CA LEU A 544 -11.74 -34.80 -0.67
C LEU A 544 -10.82 -34.36 -1.82
N VAL A 545 -9.56 -34.02 -1.51
CA VAL A 545 -8.62 -33.38 -2.45
C VAL A 545 -7.40 -34.23 -2.71
#